data_AF-A0AB34JVM8-F1
#
_entry.id   AF-A0AB34JVM8-F1
#
_cell.length_a   1.000
_cell.length_b   1.000
_cell.length_c   1.000
_cell.angle_alpha   90.00
_cell.angle_beta   90.00
_cell.angle_gamma   90.00
#
_symmetry.space_group_name_H-M   'P 1'
#
loop_
_entity.id
_entity.type
_entity.pdbx_description
1 polymer ?
#
loop_
_entity_poly.entity_id
_entity_poly.type
_entity_poly.pdbx_seq_one_letter_code
_entity_poly.pdbx_strand_id
1 'polypeptide(L)'
;MAVSLEQVVVTPEWGHEATSPMAAFQQLLQADGAEVTDMPSLIAVLPCGKGERDKDARRLLFSAFDLRGHGVLEVQDILTGLTTLLTAMRSSAAELAQPPTPSVALAFETVTNQKKRGHKGVSRSEFRLLLTYLKWYMVTPLLSGSRGALPPAGFR
;
A
#
# COMPACT_ATOMS: atom_id res chain seq x y z
N MET A 1 -20.34 34.29 16.84
CA MET A 1 -18.94 33.85 16.97
C MET A 1 -18.72 32.75 15.94
N ALA A 2 -18.14 33.09 14.80
CA ALA A 2 -17.82 32.12 13.75
C ALA A 2 -16.38 31.66 13.95
N VAL A 3 -16.19 30.38 14.29
CA VAL A 3 -14.86 29.78 14.35
C VAL A 3 -14.51 29.34 12.94
N SER A 4 -13.54 30.04 12.34
CA SER A 4 -13.03 29.71 11.01
C SER A 4 -12.20 28.43 11.12
N LEU A 5 -12.57 27.41 10.33
CA LEU A 5 -11.77 26.21 10.11
C LEU A 5 -10.59 26.59 9.21
N GLU A 6 -9.48 27.02 9.82
CA GLU A 6 -8.22 27.10 9.10
C GLU A 6 -7.80 25.68 8.70
N GLN A 7 -7.72 25.47 7.40
CA GLN A 7 -7.25 24.23 6.81
C GLN A 7 -5.77 24.08 7.14
N VAL A 8 -5.44 23.06 7.95
CA VAL A 8 -4.06 22.65 8.18
C VAL A 8 -3.53 22.03 6.89
N VAL A 9 -2.96 22.87 6.04
CA VAL A 9 -2.15 22.42 4.91
C VAL A 9 -0.81 21.96 5.48
N VAL A 10 -0.70 20.66 5.77
CA VAL A 10 0.59 20.02 6.09
C VAL A 10 1.35 19.85 4.78
N THR A 11 2.17 20.82 4.41
CA THR A 11 3.26 20.58 3.46
C THR A 11 4.46 20.02 4.22
N PRO A 12 4.96 18.81 3.89
CA PRO A 12 6.20 18.34 4.49
C PRO A 12 7.37 19.15 3.89
N GLU A 13 7.95 20.04 4.68
CA GLU A 13 9.28 20.59 4.40
C GLU A 13 10.31 19.46 4.52
N TRP A 14 11.10 19.25 3.47
CA TRP A 14 12.14 18.23 3.41
C TRP A 14 13.40 18.68 4.17
N GLY A 15 13.26 18.88 5.48
CA GLY A 15 14.30 19.38 6.38
C GLY A 15 14.51 18.50 7.61
N HIS A 16 15.58 17.71 7.58
CA HIS A 16 16.48 17.39 8.70
C HIS A 16 16.02 16.71 10.02
N GLU A 17 14.82 16.14 10.09
CA GLU A 17 14.61 14.91 10.87
C GLU A 17 14.18 13.82 9.90
N ALA A 18 14.99 12.77 9.72
CA ALA A 18 14.67 11.67 8.82
C ALA A 18 13.52 10.83 9.42
N THR A 19 12.30 11.37 9.41
CA THR A 19 11.10 10.59 9.69
C THR A 19 11.09 9.42 8.71
N SER A 20 11.16 8.20 9.25
CA SER A 20 11.09 6.98 8.43
C SER A 20 9.88 7.10 7.48
N PRO A 21 10.00 6.71 6.18
CA PRO A 21 8.87 6.75 5.26
C PRO A 21 7.62 6.03 5.79
N MET A 22 7.83 5.02 6.65
CA MET A 22 6.77 4.35 7.40
C MET A 22 6.05 5.29 8.37
N ALA A 23 6.81 6.02 9.21
CA ALA A 23 6.25 6.95 10.18
C ALA A 23 5.51 8.11 9.49
N ALA A 24 6.03 8.61 8.36
CA ALA A 24 5.35 9.63 7.56
C ALA A 24 4.02 9.10 6.98
N PHE A 25 3.99 7.84 6.51
CA PHE A 25 2.76 7.21 6.05
C PHE A 25 1.75 7.00 7.19
N GLN A 26 2.21 6.61 8.37
CA GLN A 26 1.35 6.47 9.56
C GLN A 26 0.70 7.80 9.95
N GLN A 27 1.45 8.89 9.94
CA GLN A 27 0.91 10.23 10.19
C GLN A 27 -0.18 10.60 9.18
N LEU A 28 0.01 10.24 7.89
CA LEU A 28 -0.99 10.48 6.85
C LEU A 28 -2.30 9.72 7.12
N LEU A 29 -2.22 8.49 7.62
CA LEU A 29 -3.40 7.70 8.01
C LEU A 29 -4.09 8.23 9.26
N GLN A 30 -3.32 8.63 10.28
CA GLN A 30 -3.84 9.22 11.51
C GLN A 30 -4.60 10.53 11.24
N ALA A 31 -4.13 11.34 10.28
CA ALA A 31 -4.82 12.55 9.85
C ALA A 31 -6.22 12.28 9.23
N ASP A 32 -6.44 11.08 8.67
CA ASP A 32 -7.75 10.65 8.16
C ASP A 32 -8.63 9.97 9.23
N GLY A 33 -8.12 9.80 10.46
CA GLY A 33 -8.82 9.06 11.51
C GLY A 33 -9.01 7.57 11.18
N ALA A 34 -8.18 7.02 10.28
CA ALA A 34 -8.31 5.64 9.85
C ALA A 34 -7.75 4.68 10.91
N GLU A 35 -8.61 3.83 11.46
CA GLU A 35 -8.21 2.76 12.37
C GLU A 35 -7.85 1.50 11.58
N VAL A 36 -6.59 1.04 11.70
CA VAL A 36 -6.09 -0.17 11.03
C VAL A 36 -5.78 -1.22 12.08
N THR A 37 -6.62 -2.25 12.16
CA THR A 37 -6.52 -3.31 13.17
C THR A 37 -6.25 -4.69 12.57
N ASP A 38 -6.52 -4.86 11.28
CA ASP A 38 -6.41 -6.11 10.53
C ASP A 38 -5.98 -5.87 9.07
N MET A 39 -5.75 -6.96 8.32
CA MET A 39 -5.38 -6.86 6.91
C MET A 39 -6.47 -6.17 6.05
N PRO A 40 -7.77 -6.52 6.15
CA PRO A 40 -8.81 -5.82 5.38
C PRO A 40 -8.84 -4.30 5.58
N SER A 41 -8.74 -3.81 6.83
CA SER A 41 -8.68 -2.38 7.14
C SER A 41 -7.42 -1.72 6.60
N LEU A 42 -6.26 -2.39 6.67
CA LEU A 42 -5.02 -1.91 6.04
C LEU A 42 -5.18 -1.76 4.53
N ILE A 43 -5.78 -2.75 3.87
CA ILE A 43 -5.98 -2.75 2.42
C ILE A 43 -6.98 -1.67 2.00
N ALA A 44 -7.99 -1.38 2.83
CA ALA A 44 -8.98 -0.35 2.55
C ALA A 44 -8.34 1.05 2.39
N VAL A 45 -7.31 1.33 3.22
CA VAL A 45 -6.61 2.63 3.30
C VAL A 45 -5.42 2.77 2.35
N LEU A 46 -5.10 1.73 1.56
CA LEU A 46 -4.00 1.81 0.59
C LEU A 46 -4.26 2.89 -0.48
N PRO A 47 -3.26 3.72 -0.81
CA PRO A 47 -3.42 4.86 -1.71
C PRO A 47 -3.51 4.45 -3.18
N CYS A 48 -4.71 4.06 -3.62
CA CYS A 48 -4.97 3.56 -4.98
C CYS A 48 -5.40 4.66 -5.99
N GLY A 49 -5.84 5.83 -5.52
CA GLY A 49 -6.41 6.87 -6.36
C GLY A 49 -5.38 7.68 -7.16
N LYS A 50 -5.83 8.58 -8.03
CA LYS A 50 -4.96 9.35 -8.95
C LYS A 50 -4.61 10.75 -8.43
N GLY A 51 -5.14 11.17 -7.27
CA GLY A 51 -4.90 12.50 -6.68
C GLY A 51 -3.49 12.70 -6.12
N GLU A 52 -3.10 13.96 -5.87
CA GLU A 52 -1.77 14.30 -5.34
C GLU A 52 -1.49 13.66 -3.98
N ARG A 53 -2.45 13.69 -3.06
CA ARG A 53 -2.32 13.02 -1.76
C ARG A 53 -1.98 11.54 -1.90
N ASP A 54 -2.69 10.82 -2.77
CA ASP A 54 -2.43 9.42 -3.06
C ASP A 54 -1.05 9.20 -3.71
N LYS A 55 -0.59 10.15 -4.53
CA LYS A 55 0.77 10.08 -5.13
C LYS A 55 1.84 10.21 -4.06
N ASP A 56 1.70 11.14 -3.13
CA ASP A 56 2.66 11.34 -2.04
C ASP A 56 2.63 10.18 -1.05
N ALA A 57 1.44 9.72 -0.67
CA ALA A 57 1.27 8.53 0.15
C ALA A 57 1.93 7.29 -0.50
N ARG A 58 1.75 7.08 -1.81
CA ARG A 58 2.42 5.99 -2.54
C ARG A 58 3.93 6.13 -2.56
N ARG A 59 4.47 7.35 -2.68
CA ARG A 59 5.92 7.58 -2.66
C ARG A 59 6.52 7.19 -1.32
N LEU A 60 5.89 7.62 -0.23
CA LEU A 60 6.29 7.25 1.13
C LEU A 60 6.22 5.74 1.32
N LEU A 61 5.09 5.13 0.93
CA LEU A 61 4.85 3.70 1.09
C LEU A 61 5.81 2.83 0.25
N PHE A 62 6.09 3.23 -0.99
CA PHE A 62 7.07 2.53 -1.83
C PHE A 62 8.46 2.57 -1.19
N SER A 63 8.90 3.75 -0.73
CA SER A 63 10.20 3.89 -0.05
C SER A 63 10.26 3.11 1.25
N ALA A 64 9.13 2.95 1.95
CA ALA A 64 9.06 2.11 3.14
C ALA A 64 9.19 0.60 2.82
N PHE A 65 8.75 0.17 1.64
CA PHE A 65 8.80 -1.24 1.22
C PHE A 65 10.15 -1.61 0.61
N ASP A 66 10.82 -0.69 -0.08
CA ASP A 66 12.13 -0.90 -0.72
C ASP A 66 13.26 -0.85 0.32
N LEU A 67 13.28 -1.81 1.23
CA LEU A 67 14.28 -1.92 2.30
C LEU A 67 15.71 -2.02 1.77
N ARG A 68 15.87 -2.51 0.54
CA ARG A 68 17.15 -2.68 -0.15
C ARG A 68 17.58 -1.44 -0.94
N GLY A 69 16.70 -0.45 -1.11
CA GLY A 69 16.98 0.82 -1.78
C GLY A 69 17.30 0.71 -3.27
N HIS A 70 16.82 -0.32 -3.94
CA HIS A 70 17.17 -0.64 -5.33
C HIS A 70 16.13 -0.15 -6.35
N GLY A 71 15.08 0.54 -5.89
CA GLY A 71 14.06 1.18 -6.72
C GLY A 71 13.04 0.23 -7.31
N VAL A 72 13.05 -1.03 -6.90
CA VAL A 72 12.14 -2.10 -7.35
C VAL A 72 11.68 -2.89 -6.13
N LEU A 73 10.45 -3.41 -6.14
CA LEU A 73 9.95 -4.29 -5.09
C LEU A 73 9.79 -5.70 -5.61
N GLU A 74 10.35 -6.67 -4.89
CA GLU A 74 10.08 -8.09 -5.07
C GLU A 74 8.93 -8.55 -4.16
N VAL A 75 8.44 -9.78 -4.36
CA VAL A 75 7.37 -10.36 -3.54
C VAL A 75 7.70 -10.29 -2.04
N GLN A 76 8.97 -10.54 -1.68
CA GLN A 76 9.41 -10.48 -0.30
C GLN A 76 9.33 -9.07 0.28
N ASP A 77 9.74 -8.04 -0.48
CA ASP A 77 9.64 -6.65 -0.04
C ASP A 77 8.18 -6.26 0.23
N ILE A 78 7.25 -6.73 -0.60
CA ILE A 78 5.81 -6.47 -0.44
C ILE A 78 5.26 -7.17 0.80
N LEU A 79 5.60 -8.45 1.01
CA LEU A 79 5.17 -9.20 2.19
C LEU A 79 5.70 -8.58 3.48
N THR A 80 7.01 -8.27 3.51
CA THR A 80 7.64 -7.62 4.65
C THR A 80 7.03 -6.25 4.90
N GLY A 81 6.88 -5.41 3.87
CA GLY A 81 6.28 -4.09 3.98
C GLY A 81 4.84 -4.11 4.54
N LEU A 82 3.99 -5.01 4.03
CA LEU A 82 2.62 -5.19 4.54
C LEU A 82 2.60 -5.67 5.99
N THR A 83 3.49 -6.61 6.34
CA THR A 83 3.62 -7.12 7.71
C THR A 83 4.08 -6.02 8.66
N THR A 84 5.08 -5.23 8.26
CA THR A 84 5.59 -4.10 9.04
C THR A 84 4.51 -3.04 9.23
N LEU A 85 3.76 -2.67 8.20
CA LEU A 85 2.62 -1.76 8.31
C LEU A 85 1.60 -2.25 9.33
N LEU A 86 1.15 -3.49 9.19
CA LEU A 86 0.14 -4.04 10.08
C LEU A 86 0.65 -4.09 11.53
N THR A 87 1.91 -4.48 11.71
CA THR A 87 2.53 -4.52 13.04
C THR A 87 2.63 -3.13 13.66
N ALA A 88 3.04 -2.13 12.86
CA ALA A 88 3.22 -0.77 13.34
C ALA A 88 1.89 -0.05 13.64
N MET A 89 0.78 -0.49 13.02
CA MET A 89 -0.55 0.07 13.23
C MET A 89 -1.34 -0.60 14.36
N ARG A 90 -1.00 -1.83 14.74
CA ARG A 90 -1.71 -2.56 15.81
C ARG A 90 -1.19 -2.18 17.19
N SER A 91 -2.11 -1.84 18.09
CA SER A 91 -1.81 -1.54 19.49
C SER A 91 -1.57 -2.79 20.36
N SER A 92 -1.83 -4.01 19.86
CA SER A 92 -1.70 -5.25 20.64
C SER A 92 -0.93 -6.35 19.89
N ALA A 93 -0.11 -7.10 20.64
CA ALA A 93 0.82 -8.11 20.14
C ALA A 93 0.19 -9.48 19.80
N ALA A 94 -1.14 -9.59 19.77
CA ALA A 94 -1.82 -10.88 19.54
C ALA A 94 -1.72 -11.30 18.07
N GLU A 95 -1.06 -12.44 17.81
CA GLU A 95 -0.83 -13.10 16.51
C GLU A 95 -0.58 -12.16 15.32
N LEU A 96 0.66 -12.14 14.84
CA LEU A 96 1.05 -11.52 13.56
C LEU A 96 0.18 -12.10 12.44
N ALA A 97 -0.90 -11.41 12.10
CA ALA A 97 -1.68 -11.70 10.91
C ALA A 97 -0.74 -11.48 9.71
N GLN A 98 -0.19 -12.57 9.19
CA GLN A 98 0.62 -12.53 7.98
C GLN A 98 -0.29 -12.11 6.82
N PRO A 99 0.20 -11.26 5.90
CA PRO A 99 -0.54 -11.00 4.68
C PRO A 99 -0.78 -12.32 3.93
N PRO A 100 -1.95 -12.53 3.30
CA PRO A 100 -2.24 -13.77 2.61
C PRO A 100 -1.32 -13.92 1.39
N THR A 101 -0.30 -14.78 1.53
CA THR A 101 0.74 -15.02 0.53
C THR A 101 0.18 -15.29 -0.88
N PRO A 102 -0.89 -16.10 -1.06
CA PRO A 102 -1.45 -16.32 -2.39
C PRO A 102 -1.98 -15.05 -3.07
N SER A 103 -2.67 -14.17 -2.31
CA SER A 103 -3.20 -12.92 -2.86
C SER A 103 -2.10 -11.93 -3.23
N VAL A 104 -1.03 -11.87 -2.43
CA VAL A 104 0.15 -11.03 -2.74
C VAL A 104 0.85 -11.53 -3.99
N ALA A 105 1.07 -12.85 -4.11
CA ALA A 105 1.69 -13.45 -5.28
C ALA A 105 0.88 -13.18 -6.56
N LEU A 106 -0.45 -13.36 -6.52
CA LEU A 106 -1.32 -13.07 -7.66
C LEU A 106 -1.29 -11.59 -8.06
N ALA A 107 -1.33 -10.67 -7.08
CA ALA A 107 -1.21 -9.24 -7.36
C ALA A 107 0.13 -8.91 -8.04
N PHE A 108 1.23 -9.45 -7.51
CA PHE A 108 2.57 -9.26 -8.05
C PHE A 108 2.70 -9.81 -9.48
N GLU A 109 2.24 -11.04 -9.72
CA GLU A 109 2.25 -11.67 -11.04
C GLU A 109 1.42 -10.86 -12.04
N THR A 110 0.25 -10.36 -11.65
CA THR A 110 -0.61 -9.57 -12.53
C THR A 110 0.06 -8.27 -12.99
N VAL A 111 0.85 -7.63 -12.12
CA VAL A 111 1.63 -6.43 -12.47
C VAL A 111 2.83 -6.80 -13.35
N THR A 112 3.55 -7.88 -13.02
CA THR A 112 4.84 -8.19 -13.64
C THR A 112 4.73 -9.00 -14.94
N ASN A 113 3.70 -9.83 -15.12
CA ASN A 113 3.47 -10.60 -16.36
C ASN A 113 3.18 -9.72 -17.58
N GLN A 114 2.90 -8.42 -17.38
CA GLN A 114 2.73 -7.47 -18.48
C GLN A 114 4.07 -7.04 -19.12
N LYS A 115 5.21 -7.46 -18.55
CA LYS A 115 6.55 -7.06 -19.02
C LYS A 115 7.07 -7.98 -20.11
N LYS A 116 7.48 -7.39 -21.24
CA LYS A 116 8.03 -8.14 -22.39
C LYS A 116 9.46 -8.64 -22.23
N ARG A 117 10.21 -8.36 -21.15
CA ARG A 117 11.55 -8.93 -20.89
C ARG A 117 12.14 -8.53 -19.52
N GLY A 118 12.78 -9.47 -18.84
CA GLY A 118 13.93 -9.27 -17.95
C GLY A 118 13.70 -8.76 -16.51
N HIS A 119 12.86 -7.73 -16.29
CA HIS A 119 12.70 -7.14 -14.96
C HIS A 119 11.63 -7.85 -14.13
N LYS A 120 12.05 -8.67 -13.17
CA LYS A 120 11.16 -9.32 -12.19
C LYS A 120 11.01 -8.42 -10.96
N GLY A 121 10.02 -7.54 -10.95
CA GLY A 121 9.73 -6.69 -9.79
C GLY A 121 8.81 -5.52 -10.12
N VAL A 122 8.30 -4.85 -9.09
CA VAL A 122 7.37 -3.73 -9.20
C VAL A 122 8.11 -2.41 -9.05
N SER A 123 8.09 -1.58 -10.09
CA SER A 123 8.65 -0.23 -10.06
C SER A 123 7.73 0.78 -9.39
N ARG A 124 8.24 1.98 -9.09
CA ARG A 124 7.43 3.10 -8.56
C ARG A 124 6.19 3.41 -9.41
N SER A 125 6.33 3.40 -10.74
CA SER A 125 5.23 3.65 -11.68
C SER A 125 4.15 2.56 -11.66
N GLU A 126 4.51 1.35 -11.24
CA GLU A 126 3.63 0.17 -11.22
C GLU A 126 3.04 -0.07 -9.84
N PHE A 127 3.58 0.57 -8.81
CA PHE A 127 3.18 0.36 -7.43
C PHE A 127 1.69 0.66 -7.20
N ARG A 128 1.13 1.67 -7.87
CA ARG A 128 -0.33 1.94 -7.80
C ARG A 128 -1.14 0.75 -8.30
N LEU A 129 -0.72 0.10 -9.39
CA LEU A 129 -1.40 -1.08 -9.92
C LEU A 129 -1.31 -2.25 -8.95
N LEU A 130 -0.13 -2.44 -8.34
CA LEU A 130 0.04 -3.44 -7.28
C LEU A 130 -0.97 -3.23 -6.14
N LEU A 131 -1.05 -2.01 -5.58
CA LEU A 131 -1.99 -1.70 -4.50
C LEU A 131 -3.44 -1.94 -4.91
N THR A 132 -3.78 -1.60 -6.16
CA THR A 132 -5.12 -1.83 -6.72
C THR A 132 -5.46 -3.32 -6.78
N TYR A 133 -4.51 -4.17 -7.20
CA TYR A 133 -4.71 -5.61 -7.25
C TYR A 133 -4.70 -6.27 -5.86
N LEU A 134 -3.89 -5.77 -4.92
CA LEU A 134 -3.97 -6.19 -3.52
C LEU A 134 -5.37 -5.92 -2.97
N LYS A 135 -5.94 -4.73 -3.24
CA LYS A 135 -7.32 -4.40 -2.87
C LYS A 135 -8.33 -5.35 -3.50
N TRP A 136 -8.17 -5.67 -4.77
CA TRP A 136 -9.05 -6.60 -5.46
C TRP A 136 -9.00 -8.02 -4.87
N TYR A 137 -7.80 -8.59 -4.72
CA TYR A 137 -7.60 -9.99 -4.30
C TYR A 137 -7.76 -10.23 -2.80
N MET A 138 -7.78 -9.19 -1.97
CA MET A 138 -7.91 -9.32 -0.52
C MET A 138 -9.24 -8.83 0.04
N VAL A 139 -9.90 -7.84 -0.59
CA VAL A 139 -11.18 -7.29 -0.10
C VAL A 139 -12.37 -7.92 -0.81
N THR A 140 -12.24 -8.28 -2.08
CA THR A 140 -13.34 -8.98 -2.77
C THR A 140 -13.36 -10.41 -2.23
N PRO A 141 -14.36 -10.81 -1.41
CA PRO A 141 -14.52 -12.21 -1.14
C PRO A 141 -14.75 -12.88 -2.49
N LEU A 142 -14.22 -14.09 -2.66
CA LEU A 142 -14.42 -14.97 -3.81
C LEU A 142 -15.92 -15.23 -4.04
N LEU A 143 -16.66 -14.21 -4.48
CA LEU A 143 -18.02 -14.30 -4.96
C LEU A 143 -17.92 -15.06 -6.27
N SER A 144 -18.38 -16.30 -6.24
CA SER A 144 -18.32 -17.27 -7.34
C SER A 144 -16.96 -17.93 -7.51
N GLY A 145 -16.85 -19.17 -7.02
CA GLY A 145 -16.29 -20.41 -7.62
C GLY A 145 -15.24 -20.41 -8.75
N SER A 146 -14.67 -19.28 -9.13
CA SER A 146 -13.74 -19.11 -10.25
C SER A 146 -12.38 -18.74 -9.66
N ARG A 147 -11.60 -19.77 -9.33
CA ARG A 147 -10.17 -19.63 -9.05
C ARG A 147 -9.53 -18.81 -10.20
N GLY A 148 -9.11 -17.58 -9.91
CA GLY A 148 -8.31 -16.79 -10.85
C GLY A 148 -9.08 -15.88 -11.82
N ALA A 149 -10.23 -15.33 -11.43
CA ALA A 149 -10.84 -14.26 -12.21
C ALA A 149 -9.87 -13.07 -12.32
N LEU A 150 -9.36 -12.84 -13.53
CA LEU A 150 -8.55 -11.68 -13.86
C LEU A 150 -9.38 -10.42 -13.62
N PRO A 151 -8.76 -9.35 -13.10
CA PRO A 151 -9.44 -8.07 -12.93
C PRO A 151 -9.98 -7.58 -14.29
N PRO A 152 -11.18 -6.96 -14.32
CA PRO A 152 -11.83 -6.61 -15.58
C PRO A 152 -10.96 -5.69 -16.44
N ALA A 153 -10.97 -5.94 -17.76
CA ALA A 153 -10.23 -5.16 -18.75
C ALA A 153 -10.73 -3.70 -18.74
N GLY A 154 -9.99 -2.82 -18.07
CA GLY A 154 -10.39 -1.42 -17.88
C GLY A 154 -9.95 -0.79 -16.56
N PHE A 155 -9.48 -1.60 -15.60
CA PHE A 155 -9.04 -1.14 -14.27
C PHE A 155 -7.69 -0.35 -14.25
N ARG A 156 -7.31 0.29 -15.36
CA ARG A 156 -6.01 0.99 -15.52
C ARG A 156 -6.01 2.43 -14.98
#